data_AF-A0A7S0H5E0-F1
#
_entry.id   AF-A0A7S0H5E0-F1
#
_cell.length_a   1.000
_cell.length_b   1.000
_cell.length_c   1.000
_cell.angle_alpha   90.00
_cell.angle_beta   90.00
_cell.angle_gamma   90.00
#
_symmetry.space_group_name_H-M   'P 1'
#
loop_
_entity.id
_entity.type
_entity.pdbx_description
1 polymer ?
#
loop_
_entity_poly.entity_id
_entity_poly.type
_entity_poly.pdbx_seq_one_letter_code
_entity_poly.pdbx_strand_id
1 'polypeptide(L)'
;GTIMNIQSFPETISDSRNPRCLDGSLGRFYFSESPSGSSGRWVIFLPGGGTCVAFDTCSTRKTTDLGSNSNLDDTLEVSGILSSDNSVNPVFADANKVYIPYCDGFFFSGNGGAVIQSGETLYFQGRSIVQATLETLMQGTYGLSSATEVLLSGVSAGGIGTFINAGLVKSMIPSSAKFKIAPASGFFLSRNQFDGNPGRIVAAINQGSTLHSALPLLNSDCVAAGVAGRECLSPNTSWAYLSMPSFVVNSYRDAADFAEFITGSEFEENECLGDEEGQMASCTANEIAV
;
A
#
# COMPACT_ATOMS: atom_id res chain seq x y z
N GLY A 1 5.84 -11.98 18.12
CA GLY A 1 5.44 -10.84 17.28
C GLY A 1 4.62 -9.87 18.10
N THR A 2 3.68 -9.19 17.47
CA THR A 2 2.70 -8.31 18.11
C THR A 2 1.31 -8.76 17.70
N ILE A 3 0.41 -8.88 18.66
CA ILE A 3 -1.02 -9.09 18.38
C ILE A 3 -1.66 -7.71 18.25
N MET A 4 -2.30 -7.47 17.12
CA MET A 4 -3.04 -6.24 16.84
C MET A 4 -4.53 -6.56 16.78
N ASN A 5 -5.38 -5.64 17.24
CA ASN A 5 -6.83 -5.83 17.26
C ASN A 5 -7.49 -5.04 16.14
N ILE A 6 -8.45 -5.63 15.45
CA ILE A 6 -9.21 -4.95 14.40
C ILE A 6 -9.99 -3.77 14.98
N GLN A 7 -10.05 -2.68 14.23
CA GLN A 7 -10.73 -1.45 14.58
C GLN A 7 -11.75 -1.10 13.49
N SER A 8 -12.90 -0.61 13.93
CA SER A 8 -13.93 -0.07 13.05
C SER A 8 -13.86 1.45 13.00
N PHE A 9 -14.25 2.03 11.87
CA PHE A 9 -14.39 3.48 11.77
C PHE A 9 -15.68 3.93 12.48
N PRO A 10 -15.66 5.05 13.22
CA PRO A 10 -16.87 5.71 13.69
C PRO A 10 -17.84 5.98 12.55
N GLU A 11 -19.15 5.97 12.82
CA GLU A 11 -20.21 6.19 11.82
C GLU A 11 -20.02 7.52 11.08
N THR A 12 -19.69 8.59 11.81
CA THR A 12 -19.44 9.93 11.25
C THR A 12 -18.29 9.96 10.24
N ILE A 13 -17.23 9.18 10.46
CA ILE A 13 -16.11 9.04 9.53
C ILE A 13 -16.50 8.14 8.35
N SER A 14 -17.21 7.04 8.64
CA SER A 14 -17.68 6.11 7.62
C SER A 14 -18.61 6.78 6.62
N ASP A 15 -19.53 7.62 7.08
CA ASP A 15 -20.50 8.33 6.24
C ASP A 15 -19.84 9.42 5.39
N SER A 16 -18.90 10.15 5.96
CA SER A 16 -18.24 11.27 5.28
C SER A 16 -17.17 10.83 4.29
N ARG A 17 -16.47 9.71 4.56
CA ARG A 17 -15.38 9.21 3.72
C ARG A 17 -15.78 8.05 2.82
N ASN A 18 -16.86 7.33 3.15
CA ASN A 18 -17.27 6.09 2.48
C ASN A 18 -16.09 5.14 2.18
N PRO A 19 -15.27 4.77 3.19
CA PRO A 19 -14.04 4.00 2.99
C PRO A 19 -14.40 2.53 2.70
N ARG A 20 -14.52 2.16 1.43
CA ARG A 20 -15.03 0.85 1.00
C ARG A 20 -13.94 0.01 0.32
N CYS A 21 -13.90 -1.28 0.60
CA CYS A 21 -13.15 -2.23 -0.22
C CYS A 21 -13.84 -2.45 -1.58
N LEU A 22 -13.17 -3.14 -2.51
CA LEU A 22 -13.71 -3.40 -3.86
C LEU A 22 -15.14 -3.97 -3.83
N ASP A 23 -15.42 -4.87 -2.90
CA ASP A 23 -16.74 -5.52 -2.74
C ASP A 23 -17.82 -4.66 -2.06
N GLY A 24 -17.46 -3.47 -1.56
CA GLY A 24 -18.35 -2.58 -0.82
C GLY A 24 -18.41 -2.82 0.69
N SER A 25 -17.66 -3.79 1.23
CA SER A 25 -17.43 -3.88 2.68
C SER A 25 -16.69 -2.63 3.18
N LEU A 26 -16.91 -2.25 4.44
CA LEU A 26 -16.20 -1.11 5.01
C LEU A 26 -14.74 -1.48 5.26
N GLY A 27 -13.84 -0.55 4.95
CA GLY A 27 -12.45 -0.60 5.35
C GLY A 27 -12.31 -0.79 6.86
N ARG A 28 -11.16 -1.34 7.25
CA ARG A 28 -10.76 -1.61 8.63
C ARG A 28 -9.29 -1.26 8.77
N PHE A 29 -8.82 -1.23 10.01
CA PHE A 29 -7.39 -1.21 10.32
C PHE A 29 -7.17 -2.01 11.60
N TYR A 30 -5.97 -2.55 11.78
CA TYR A 30 -5.56 -3.14 13.04
C TYR A 30 -4.75 -2.13 13.83
N PHE A 31 -4.91 -2.15 15.15
CA PHE A 31 -4.20 -1.28 16.07
C PHE A 31 -3.60 -2.08 17.22
N SER A 32 -2.39 -1.71 17.62
CA SER A 32 -1.76 -2.12 18.87
C SER A 32 -1.15 -0.90 19.53
N GLU A 33 -1.55 -0.64 20.77
CA GLU A 33 -0.99 0.43 21.57
C GLU A 33 0.47 0.13 21.92
N SER A 34 1.29 1.17 22.11
CA SER A 34 2.65 0.98 22.60
C SER A 34 2.66 0.16 23.91
N PRO A 35 3.57 -0.82 24.09
CA PRO A 35 3.73 -1.57 25.34
C PRO A 35 3.84 -0.70 26.60
N SER A 36 4.45 0.49 26.51
CA SER A 36 4.56 1.45 27.61
C SER A 36 3.32 2.33 27.84
N GLY A 37 2.31 2.27 26.96
CA GLY A 37 1.07 3.05 27.01
C GLY A 37 1.24 4.58 26.90
N SER A 38 2.45 5.07 26.65
CA SER A 38 2.76 6.51 26.70
C SER A 38 3.70 6.97 25.58
N SER A 39 3.97 6.10 24.60
CA SER A 39 4.86 6.43 23.50
C SER A 39 4.22 7.41 22.52
N GLY A 40 4.93 8.51 22.25
CA GLY A 40 4.59 9.42 21.16
C GLY A 40 4.99 8.91 19.77
N ARG A 41 5.52 7.68 19.66
CA ARG A 41 6.01 7.10 18.42
C ARG A 41 4.94 6.24 17.74
N TRP A 42 4.81 6.38 16.43
CA TRP A 42 3.82 5.70 15.61
C TRP A 42 4.47 5.05 14.38
N VAL A 43 4.03 3.83 14.07
CA VAL A 43 4.32 3.15 12.80
C VAL A 43 3.00 2.82 12.11
N ILE A 44 2.78 3.42 10.94
CA ILE A 44 1.63 3.14 10.07
C ILE A 44 2.14 2.30 8.90
N PHE A 45 1.55 1.13 8.70
CA PHE A 45 2.03 0.15 7.73
C PHE A 45 0.97 -0.18 6.68
N LEU A 46 1.39 -0.14 5.41
CA LEU A 46 0.61 -0.48 4.23
C LEU A 46 1.14 -1.80 3.62
N PRO A 47 0.40 -2.92 3.67
CA PRO A 47 0.80 -4.19 3.07
C PRO A 47 0.75 -4.17 1.53
N GLY A 48 1.35 -5.20 0.93
CA GLY A 48 1.37 -5.43 -0.52
C GLY A 48 0.21 -6.27 -1.02
N GLY A 49 0.28 -6.66 -2.30
CA GLY A 49 -0.68 -7.60 -2.91
C GLY A 49 -0.95 -7.39 -4.40
N GLY A 50 -0.06 -6.76 -5.16
CA GLY A 50 -0.27 -6.51 -6.60
C GLY A 50 -1.38 -5.48 -6.88
N THR A 51 -1.98 -5.56 -8.07
CA THR A 51 -3.01 -4.61 -8.53
C THR A 51 -4.12 -5.29 -9.33
N CYS A 52 -5.27 -4.65 -9.45
CA CYS A 52 -6.24 -4.92 -10.51
C CYS A 52 -6.47 -3.63 -11.31
N VAL A 53 -6.50 -3.72 -12.64
CA VAL A 53 -6.47 -2.52 -13.51
C VAL A 53 -7.58 -2.48 -14.56
N ALA A 54 -8.30 -3.58 -14.73
CA ALA A 54 -9.53 -3.68 -15.51
C ALA A 54 -10.70 -4.08 -14.61
N PHE A 55 -11.92 -3.67 -14.98
CA PHE A 55 -13.13 -3.95 -14.19
C PHE A 55 -13.28 -5.44 -13.87
N ASP A 56 -13.13 -6.32 -14.87
CA ASP A 56 -13.28 -7.77 -14.70
C ASP A 56 -12.23 -8.38 -13.76
N THR A 57 -10.97 -7.92 -13.87
CA THR A 57 -9.89 -8.34 -12.95
C THR A 57 -10.16 -7.86 -11.52
N CYS A 58 -10.72 -6.66 -11.34
CA CYS A 58 -11.09 -6.15 -10.03
C CYS A 58 -12.34 -6.84 -9.47
N SER A 59 -13.29 -7.22 -10.34
CA SER A 59 -14.48 -8.01 -10.00
C SER A 59 -14.07 -9.36 -9.43
N THR A 60 -13.11 -10.05 -10.05
CA THR A 60 -12.57 -11.30 -9.53
C THR A 60 -11.84 -11.06 -8.20
N ARG A 61 -11.00 -10.02 -8.12
CA ARG A 61 -10.24 -9.71 -6.91
C ARG A 61 -11.12 -9.39 -5.70
N LYS A 62 -12.30 -8.80 -5.90
CA LYS A 62 -13.22 -8.45 -4.80
C LYS A 62 -13.65 -9.65 -3.95
N THR A 63 -13.57 -10.87 -4.49
CA THR A 63 -13.96 -12.10 -3.78
C THR A 63 -12.84 -12.68 -2.90
N THR A 64 -11.72 -11.95 -2.77
CA THR A 64 -10.54 -12.34 -1.98
C THR A 64 -10.31 -11.36 -0.84
N ASP A 65 -9.43 -11.70 0.09
CA ASP A 65 -9.02 -10.81 1.19
C ASP A 65 -8.29 -9.54 0.69
N LEU A 66 -7.88 -9.51 -0.58
CA LEU A 66 -7.29 -8.34 -1.25
C LEU A 66 -8.32 -7.42 -1.92
N GLY A 67 -9.60 -7.70 -1.73
CA GLY A 67 -10.72 -6.90 -2.24
C GLY A 67 -11.94 -6.85 -1.32
N SER A 68 -11.89 -7.53 -0.16
CA SER A 68 -12.94 -7.56 0.85
C SER A 68 -12.34 -7.58 2.24
N ASN A 69 -12.98 -6.86 3.17
CA ASN A 69 -12.70 -6.97 4.60
C ASN A 69 -13.78 -7.76 5.37
N SER A 70 -14.67 -8.46 4.67
CA SER A 70 -15.81 -9.16 5.29
C SER A 70 -15.41 -10.34 6.16
N ASN A 71 -14.24 -10.94 5.90
CA ASN A 71 -13.74 -12.14 6.57
C ASN A 71 -12.42 -11.89 7.34
N LEU A 72 -12.14 -10.64 7.71
CA LEU A 72 -10.97 -10.33 8.52
C LEU A 72 -11.11 -10.93 9.93
N ASP A 73 -10.02 -11.54 10.42
CA ASP A 73 -9.93 -12.01 11.80
C ASP A 73 -9.93 -10.83 12.78
N ASP A 74 -10.46 -11.05 13.99
CA ASP A 74 -10.47 -10.03 15.05
C ASP A 74 -9.06 -9.59 15.46
N THR A 75 -8.08 -10.48 15.27
CA THR A 75 -6.68 -10.25 15.62
C THR A 75 -5.75 -10.58 14.48
N LEU A 76 -4.68 -9.80 14.35
CA LEU A 76 -3.59 -10.04 13.40
C LEU A 76 -2.27 -10.16 14.18
N GLU A 77 -1.56 -11.28 14.02
CA GLU A 77 -0.20 -11.40 14.51
C GLU A 77 0.79 -10.87 13.46
N VAL A 78 1.63 -9.91 13.85
CA VAL A 78 2.63 -9.28 12.98
C VAL A 78 4.05 -9.39 13.56
N SER A 79 5.05 -9.18 12.70
CA SER A 79 6.47 -9.18 13.09
C SER A 79 7.23 -8.05 12.37
N GLY A 80 8.57 -8.10 12.38
CA GLY A 80 9.44 -7.13 11.72
C GLY A 80 9.26 -5.72 12.29
N ILE A 81 9.04 -4.72 11.43
CA ILE A 81 8.89 -3.31 11.85
C ILE A 81 7.66 -3.05 12.74
N LEU A 82 6.69 -3.95 12.73
CA LEU A 82 5.52 -3.90 13.60
C LEU A 82 5.67 -4.72 14.88
N SER A 83 6.74 -5.53 15.02
CA SER A 83 7.00 -6.30 16.24
C SER A 83 7.24 -5.38 17.44
N SER A 84 6.74 -5.79 18.61
CA SER A 84 6.97 -5.18 19.93
C SER A 84 8.09 -5.89 20.69
N ASP A 85 8.71 -6.91 20.07
CA ASP A 85 9.91 -7.56 20.59
C ASP A 85 11.14 -6.72 20.24
N ASN A 86 11.84 -6.22 21.28
CA ASN A 86 13.06 -5.43 21.14
C ASN A 86 14.19 -6.17 20.41
N SER A 87 14.25 -7.50 20.47
CA SER A 87 15.26 -8.28 19.75
C SER A 87 15.03 -8.30 18.23
N VAL A 88 13.78 -8.14 17.81
CA VAL A 88 13.36 -8.09 16.39
C VAL A 88 13.30 -6.65 15.89
N ASN A 89 12.80 -5.73 16.71
CA ASN A 89 12.52 -4.34 16.35
C ASN A 89 13.09 -3.35 17.39
N PRO A 90 14.43 -3.22 17.47
CA PRO A 90 15.07 -2.43 18.52
C PRO A 90 14.74 -0.92 18.44
N VAL A 91 14.24 -0.45 17.29
CA VAL A 91 13.93 0.97 17.08
C VAL A 91 12.47 1.28 17.38
N PHE A 92 11.54 0.43 16.95
CA PHE A 92 10.10 0.73 17.02
C PHE A 92 9.31 -0.21 17.92
N ALA A 93 9.93 -1.12 18.68
CA ALA A 93 9.19 -2.06 19.53
C ALA A 93 8.20 -1.37 20.49
N ASP A 94 8.56 -0.21 21.04
CA ASP A 94 7.67 0.59 21.90
C ASP A 94 6.86 1.67 21.16
N ALA A 95 6.53 1.47 19.88
CA ALA A 95 5.67 2.40 19.12
C ALA A 95 4.22 1.92 19.10
N ASN A 96 3.28 2.85 18.97
CA ASN A 96 1.92 2.53 18.52
C ASN A 96 1.96 1.99 17.09
N LYS A 97 1.22 0.92 16.83
CA LYS A 97 1.27 0.17 15.57
C LYS A 97 -0.09 0.23 14.86
N VAL A 98 -0.05 0.54 13.57
CA VAL A 98 -1.23 0.57 12.72
C VAL A 98 -0.95 -0.25 11.47
N TYR A 99 -1.83 -1.17 11.14
CA TYR A 99 -1.80 -1.94 9.90
C TYR A 99 -3.11 -1.71 9.16
N ILE A 100 -3.04 -1.28 7.89
CA ILE A 100 -4.22 -1.00 7.09
C ILE A 100 -4.36 -2.10 6.01
N PRO A 101 -5.30 -3.05 6.13
CA PRO A 101 -5.51 -4.09 5.11
C PRO A 101 -5.64 -3.51 3.70
N TYR A 102 -5.00 -4.16 2.74
CA TYR A 102 -5.01 -3.75 1.33
C TYR A 102 -6.19 -4.37 0.59
N CYS A 103 -7.29 -3.62 0.49
CA CYS A 103 -8.53 -4.10 -0.13
C CYS A 103 -9.05 -3.21 -1.27
N ASP A 104 -8.30 -2.18 -1.70
CA ASP A 104 -8.70 -1.29 -2.79
C ASP A 104 -8.16 -1.70 -4.16
N GLY A 105 -7.13 -2.56 -4.20
CA GLY A 105 -6.58 -3.12 -5.43
C GLY A 105 -5.68 -2.18 -6.23
N PHE A 106 -5.38 -0.96 -5.75
CA PHE A 106 -4.49 -0.04 -6.45
C PHE A 106 -3.74 0.94 -5.55
N PHE A 107 -2.71 0.42 -4.87
CA PHE A 107 -1.69 1.20 -4.15
C PHE A 107 -2.24 2.15 -3.06
N PHE A 108 -3.40 1.86 -2.47
CA PHE A 108 -4.05 2.79 -1.52
C PHE A 108 -4.31 4.18 -2.13
N SER A 109 -4.58 4.24 -3.43
CA SER A 109 -4.70 5.49 -4.18
C SER A 109 -6.11 5.73 -4.73
N GLY A 110 -7.02 4.77 -4.58
CA GLY A 110 -8.39 4.94 -5.05
C GLY A 110 -9.12 6.08 -4.35
N ASN A 111 -9.70 7.02 -5.10
CA ASN A 111 -10.51 8.13 -4.56
C ASN A 111 -11.79 8.35 -5.38
N GLY A 112 -12.28 7.27 -5.99
CA GLY A 112 -13.44 7.27 -6.87
C GLY A 112 -14.70 6.77 -6.16
N GLY A 113 -15.86 7.17 -6.67
CA GLY A 113 -17.14 6.60 -6.25
C GLY A 113 -17.33 5.14 -6.68
N ALA A 114 -18.53 4.62 -6.46
CA ALA A 114 -18.91 3.31 -6.98
C ALA A 114 -18.90 3.32 -8.52
N VAL A 115 -18.35 2.28 -9.14
CA VAL A 115 -18.39 2.05 -10.58
C VAL A 115 -19.31 0.86 -10.83
N ILE A 116 -20.27 1.03 -11.74
CA ILE A 116 -21.26 0.01 -12.09
C ILE A 116 -21.03 -0.41 -13.54
N GLN A 117 -20.77 -1.71 -13.74
CA GLN A 117 -20.63 -2.30 -15.06
C GLN A 117 -21.27 -3.69 -15.06
N SER A 118 -22.05 -4.01 -16.10
CA SER A 118 -22.69 -5.33 -16.26
C SER A 118 -23.54 -5.79 -15.06
N GLY A 119 -24.14 -4.86 -14.32
CA GLY A 119 -24.95 -5.16 -13.13
C GLY A 119 -24.15 -5.38 -11.84
N GLU A 120 -22.82 -5.29 -11.91
CA GLU A 120 -21.93 -5.39 -10.77
C GLU A 120 -21.46 -3.99 -10.33
N THR A 121 -21.28 -3.81 -9.02
CA THR A 121 -20.74 -2.58 -8.43
C THR A 121 -19.38 -2.85 -7.78
N LEU A 122 -18.40 -2.00 -8.07
CA LEU A 122 -17.08 -1.96 -7.43
C LEU A 122 -16.82 -0.59 -6.80
N TYR A 123 -16.01 -0.57 -5.73
CA TYR A 123 -15.59 0.65 -5.05
C TYR A 123 -14.08 0.79 -5.06
N PHE A 124 -13.57 1.96 -5.44
CA PHE A 124 -12.13 2.24 -5.54
C PHE A 124 -11.73 3.35 -4.55
N GLN A 125 -11.60 2.99 -3.27
CA GLN A 125 -11.56 3.94 -2.14
C GLN A 125 -10.30 3.82 -1.27
N GLY A 126 -9.17 3.35 -1.80
CA GLY A 126 -7.92 3.17 -1.06
C GLY A 126 -7.46 4.40 -0.29
N ARG A 127 -7.54 5.58 -0.90
CA ARG A 127 -7.22 6.86 -0.26
C ARG A 127 -8.18 7.16 0.89
N SER A 128 -9.47 6.93 0.69
CA SER A 128 -10.50 7.15 1.70
C SER A 128 -10.31 6.22 2.89
N ILE A 129 -9.85 4.98 2.69
CA ILE A 129 -9.52 4.04 3.78
C ILE A 129 -8.32 4.56 4.60
N VAL A 130 -7.25 5.02 3.95
CA VAL A 130 -6.10 5.60 4.64
C VAL A 130 -6.51 6.85 5.42
N GLN A 131 -7.29 7.74 4.79
CA GLN A 131 -7.77 8.96 5.43
C GLN A 131 -8.70 8.67 6.61
N ALA A 132 -9.68 7.78 6.46
CA ALA A 132 -10.58 7.39 7.54
C ALA A 132 -9.82 6.77 8.73
N THR A 133 -8.77 6.00 8.46
CA THR A 133 -7.88 5.46 9.50
C THR A 133 -7.19 6.59 10.26
N LEU A 134 -6.56 7.54 9.55
CA LEU A 134 -5.90 8.68 10.18
C LEU A 134 -6.89 9.54 10.99
N GLU A 135 -8.07 9.84 10.45
CA GLU A 135 -9.10 10.62 11.16
C GLU A 135 -9.57 9.92 12.43
N THR A 136 -9.71 8.59 12.38
CA THR A 136 -10.08 7.78 13.55
C THR A 136 -8.97 7.83 14.60
N LEU A 137 -7.72 7.64 14.21
CA LEU A 137 -6.56 7.66 15.11
C LEU A 137 -6.30 9.05 15.72
N MET A 138 -6.68 10.12 15.03
CA MET A 138 -6.58 11.48 15.53
C MET A 138 -7.61 11.79 16.63
N GLN A 139 -8.65 10.96 16.80
CA GLN A 139 -9.58 11.07 17.92
C GLN A 139 -8.87 10.79 19.24
N GLY A 140 -9.37 11.38 20.33
CA GLY A 140 -8.73 11.35 21.65
C GLY A 140 -8.53 9.95 22.24
N THR A 141 -9.23 8.93 21.74
CA THR A 141 -9.16 7.55 22.21
C THR A 141 -7.89 6.81 21.80
N TYR A 142 -7.19 7.24 20.73
CA TYR A 142 -6.00 6.56 20.20
C TYR A 142 -4.70 7.33 20.42
N GLY A 143 -4.75 8.67 20.36
CA GLY A 143 -3.60 9.51 20.72
C GLY A 143 -2.65 9.93 19.59
N LEU A 144 -2.98 9.70 18.31
CA LEU A 144 -2.15 10.16 17.18
C LEU A 144 -2.02 11.69 17.15
N SER A 145 -3.02 12.40 17.69
CA SER A 145 -3.01 13.86 17.85
C SER A 145 -1.93 14.38 18.80
N SER A 146 -1.33 13.50 19.61
CA SER A 146 -0.20 13.80 20.51
C SER A 146 1.12 13.20 20.04
N ALA A 147 1.18 12.67 18.81
CA ALA A 147 2.37 12.02 18.27
C ALA A 147 3.56 12.98 18.20
N THR A 148 4.75 12.48 18.55
CA THR A 148 6.03 13.19 18.43
C THR A 148 6.85 12.66 17.27
N GLU A 149 6.69 11.38 16.91
CA GLU A 149 7.39 10.71 15.81
C GLU A 149 6.42 9.80 15.05
N VAL A 150 6.31 9.97 13.74
CA VAL A 150 5.47 9.14 12.87
C VAL A 150 6.29 8.60 11.72
N LEU A 151 6.27 7.28 11.54
CA LEU A 151 6.79 6.59 10.39
C LEU A 151 5.64 6.03 9.56
N LEU A 152 5.57 6.40 8.29
CA LEU A 152 4.76 5.69 7.30
C LEU A 152 5.65 4.69 6.56
N SER A 153 5.24 3.43 6.52
CA SER A 153 5.97 2.36 5.84
C SER A 153 4.99 1.45 5.11
N GLY A 154 5.51 0.60 4.24
CA GLY A 154 4.72 -0.37 3.52
C GLY A 154 5.58 -1.21 2.59
N VAL A 155 5.02 -2.29 2.07
CA VAL A 155 5.73 -3.25 1.22
C VAL A 155 5.04 -3.43 -0.13
N SER A 156 5.80 -3.60 -1.22
CA SER A 156 5.25 -3.88 -2.55
C SER A 156 4.25 -2.80 -2.97
N ALA A 157 2.99 -3.17 -3.26
CA ALA A 157 1.91 -2.22 -3.56
C ALA A 157 1.72 -1.16 -2.45
N GLY A 158 1.84 -1.52 -1.17
CA GLY A 158 1.82 -0.57 -0.05
C GLY A 158 3.12 0.23 0.10
N GLY A 159 4.23 -0.27 -0.44
CA GLY A 159 5.46 0.49 -0.62
C GLY A 159 5.26 1.64 -1.62
N ILE A 160 4.63 1.37 -2.76
CA ILE A 160 4.18 2.42 -3.70
C ILE A 160 3.17 3.36 -3.00
N GLY A 161 2.19 2.78 -2.29
CA GLY A 161 1.19 3.53 -1.52
C GLY A 161 1.78 4.44 -0.44
N THR A 162 2.95 4.10 0.10
CA THR A 162 3.70 4.93 1.05
C THR A 162 4.17 6.24 0.40
N PHE A 163 4.67 6.20 -0.84
CA PHE A 163 5.02 7.41 -1.59
C PHE A 163 3.76 8.25 -1.88
N ILE A 164 2.69 7.61 -2.35
CA ILE A 164 1.44 8.28 -2.75
C ILE A 164 0.75 8.96 -1.56
N ASN A 165 0.77 8.33 -0.39
CA ASN A 165 0.06 8.83 0.80
C ASN A 165 0.94 9.65 1.76
N ALA A 166 2.24 9.81 1.48
CA ALA A 166 3.16 10.56 2.34
C ALA A 166 2.68 12.00 2.63
N GLY A 167 2.24 12.71 1.60
CA GLY A 167 1.72 14.09 1.74
C GLY A 167 0.44 14.15 2.57
N LEU A 168 -0.48 13.19 2.39
CA LEU A 168 -1.70 13.10 3.20
C LEU A 168 -1.36 12.91 4.68
N VAL A 169 -0.56 11.90 5.00
CA VAL A 169 -0.18 11.60 6.38
C VAL A 169 0.49 12.82 7.01
N LYS A 170 1.45 13.45 6.31
CA LYS A 170 2.13 14.66 6.82
C LYS A 170 1.16 15.81 7.10
N SER A 171 0.12 15.97 6.28
CA SER A 171 -0.87 17.04 6.45
C SER A 171 -1.82 16.83 7.62
N MET A 172 -2.00 15.58 8.07
CA MET A 172 -2.99 15.22 9.10
C MET A 172 -2.39 15.07 10.51
N ILE A 173 -1.14 14.66 10.62
CA ILE A 173 -0.45 14.52 11.92
C ILE A 173 -0.05 15.89 12.50
N PRO A 174 0.30 15.98 13.80
CA PRO A 174 0.76 17.23 14.40
C PRO A 174 1.93 17.84 13.62
N SER A 175 1.88 19.15 13.38
CA SER A 175 2.94 19.86 12.63
C SER A 175 4.31 19.78 13.32
N SER A 176 4.33 19.65 14.64
CA SER A 176 5.51 19.44 15.49
C SER A 176 6.08 18.01 15.43
N ALA A 177 5.31 17.03 14.94
CA ALA A 177 5.76 15.65 14.86
C ALA A 177 6.84 15.49 13.77
N LYS A 178 7.90 14.75 14.12
CA LYS A 178 8.88 14.30 13.14
C LYS A 178 8.24 13.25 12.25
N PHE A 179 8.30 13.46 10.94
CA PHE A 179 7.71 12.55 9.96
C PHE A 179 8.77 12.02 9.00
N LYS A 180 8.74 10.72 8.76
CA LYS A 180 9.57 10.04 7.77
C LYS A 180 8.77 8.96 7.05
N ILE A 181 9.24 8.56 5.88
CA ILE A 181 8.73 7.39 5.18
C ILE A 181 9.81 6.31 5.03
N ALA A 182 9.40 5.04 5.10
CA ALA A 182 10.26 3.89 4.84
C ALA A 182 9.55 2.88 3.92
N PRO A 183 9.39 3.19 2.63
CA PRO A 183 8.82 2.26 1.66
C PRO A 183 9.78 1.10 1.41
N ALA A 184 9.26 -0.13 1.41
CA ALA A 184 9.99 -1.36 1.14
C ALA A 184 9.49 -2.02 -0.15
N SER A 185 10.38 -2.50 -1.03
CA SER A 185 10.03 -3.14 -2.31
C SER A 185 8.97 -2.36 -3.12
N GLY A 186 8.96 -1.03 -2.98
CA GLY A 186 7.98 -0.13 -3.58
C GLY A 186 8.57 0.77 -4.65
N PHE A 187 9.90 0.84 -4.74
CA PHE A 187 10.60 1.66 -5.73
C PHE A 187 10.83 0.88 -7.02
N PHE A 188 9.80 0.85 -7.87
CA PHE A 188 9.88 0.22 -9.19
C PHE A 188 10.43 1.18 -10.24
N LEU A 189 11.31 0.69 -11.10
CA LEU A 189 11.94 1.50 -12.13
C LEU A 189 10.97 1.73 -13.30
N SER A 190 10.88 2.99 -13.76
CA SER A 190 10.11 3.33 -14.96
C SER A 190 10.92 2.98 -16.21
N ARG A 191 10.95 1.69 -16.56
CA ARG A 191 11.66 1.17 -17.75
C ARG A 191 10.76 0.26 -18.57
N ASN A 192 11.13 0.09 -19.83
CA ASN A 192 10.53 -0.94 -20.67
C ASN A 192 11.14 -2.30 -20.35
N GLN A 193 10.37 -3.35 -20.58
CA GLN A 193 10.80 -4.75 -20.59
C GLN A 193 11.69 -5.03 -21.82
N PHE A 194 12.30 -6.22 -21.90
CA PHE A 194 13.18 -6.59 -23.02
C PHE A 194 12.47 -6.56 -24.38
N ASP A 195 11.18 -6.86 -24.42
CA ASP A 195 10.35 -6.85 -25.64
C ASP A 195 9.91 -5.43 -26.07
N GLY A 196 10.26 -4.40 -25.29
CA GLY A 196 9.91 -3.00 -25.55
C GLY A 196 8.59 -2.53 -24.92
N ASN A 197 7.81 -3.42 -24.29
CA ASN A 197 6.59 -3.05 -23.59
C ASN A 197 6.89 -2.28 -22.28
N PRO A 198 5.97 -1.42 -21.79
CA PRO A 198 6.15 -0.76 -20.50
C PRO A 198 6.25 -1.78 -19.37
N GLY A 199 7.17 -1.58 -18.41
CA GLY A 199 7.27 -2.42 -17.22
C GLY A 199 6.00 -2.40 -16.36
N ARG A 200 5.82 -3.44 -15.53
CA ARG A 200 4.61 -3.74 -14.76
C ARG A 200 3.91 -2.53 -14.16
N ILE A 201 4.64 -1.76 -13.37
CA ILE A 201 4.06 -0.66 -12.61
C ILE A 201 3.68 0.49 -13.55
N VAL A 202 4.44 0.72 -14.62
CA VAL A 202 4.08 1.72 -15.64
C VAL A 202 2.81 1.28 -16.38
N ALA A 203 2.72 0.00 -16.78
CA ALA A 203 1.53 -0.56 -17.39
C ALA A 203 0.31 -0.46 -16.45
N ALA A 204 0.48 -0.85 -15.18
CA ALA A 204 -0.58 -0.79 -14.18
C ALA A 204 -1.05 0.65 -13.92
N ILE A 205 -0.14 1.61 -13.81
CA ILE A 205 -0.46 3.04 -13.71
C ILE A 205 -1.25 3.52 -14.93
N ASN A 206 -0.82 3.13 -16.14
CA ASN A 206 -1.46 3.55 -17.37
C ASN A 206 -2.86 2.96 -17.57
N GLN A 207 -3.10 1.73 -17.10
CA GLN A 207 -4.37 1.05 -17.25
C GLN A 207 -5.34 1.39 -16.11
N GLY A 208 -4.86 1.34 -14.86
CA GLY A 208 -5.69 1.41 -13.66
C GLY A 208 -5.98 2.82 -13.13
N SER A 209 -5.12 3.82 -13.40
CA SER A 209 -5.23 5.13 -12.74
C SER A 209 -6.56 5.86 -12.98
N THR A 210 -7.20 5.64 -14.13
CA THR A 210 -8.51 6.22 -14.43
C THR A 210 -9.62 5.44 -13.73
N LEU A 211 -9.62 4.10 -13.82
CA LEU A 211 -10.62 3.25 -13.16
C LEU A 211 -10.65 3.51 -11.65
N HIS A 212 -9.47 3.59 -11.03
CA HIS A 212 -9.32 3.84 -9.60
C HIS A 212 -9.47 5.31 -9.19
N SER A 213 -9.59 6.23 -10.15
CA SER A 213 -9.62 7.69 -9.88
C SER A 213 -8.42 8.16 -9.04
N ALA A 214 -7.22 7.69 -9.38
CA ALA A 214 -5.98 7.97 -8.63
C ALA A 214 -5.31 9.31 -9.03
N LEU A 215 -5.63 9.85 -10.21
CA LEU A 215 -5.01 11.08 -10.76
C LEU A 215 -5.28 12.39 -9.99
N PRO A 216 -6.39 12.57 -9.25
CA PRO A 216 -6.56 13.75 -8.41
C PRO A 216 -5.63 13.80 -7.20
N LEU A 217 -4.90 12.71 -6.90
CA LEU A 217 -4.07 12.57 -5.69
C LEU A 217 -2.58 12.73 -5.93
N LEU A 218 -2.19 13.16 -7.14
CA LEU A 218 -0.80 13.31 -7.51
C LEU A 218 -0.10 14.33 -6.63
N ASN A 219 1.19 14.12 -6.41
CA ASN A 219 2.04 15.11 -5.77
C ASN A 219 1.98 16.43 -6.57
N SER A 220 1.51 17.50 -5.93
CA SER A 220 1.32 18.81 -6.56
C SER A 220 2.61 19.40 -7.10
N ASP A 221 3.74 19.16 -6.43
CA ASP A 221 5.05 19.66 -6.83
C ASP A 221 5.56 18.90 -8.07
N CYS A 222 5.28 17.59 -8.16
CA CYS A 222 5.55 16.78 -9.35
C CYS A 222 4.75 17.28 -10.55
N VAL A 223 3.45 17.52 -10.38
CA VAL A 223 2.58 18.04 -11.44
C VAL A 223 3.00 19.46 -11.83
N ALA A 224 3.33 20.32 -10.86
CA ALA A 224 3.78 21.69 -11.11
C ALA A 224 5.13 21.75 -11.85
N ALA A 225 5.96 20.72 -11.75
CA ALA A 225 7.19 20.58 -12.52
C ALA A 225 6.98 20.19 -13.99
N GLY A 226 5.73 20.04 -14.45
CA GLY A 226 5.40 19.72 -15.84
C GLY A 226 5.55 18.23 -16.20
N VAL A 227 5.69 17.36 -15.20
CA VAL A 227 5.72 15.91 -15.38
C VAL A 227 4.34 15.42 -15.83
N ALA A 228 4.30 14.46 -16.75
CA ALA A 228 3.04 13.85 -17.18
C ALA A 228 2.30 13.26 -15.96
N GLY A 229 1.04 13.64 -15.75
CA GLY A 229 0.36 13.38 -14.47
C GLY A 229 0.40 11.92 -14.00
N ARG A 230 0.30 10.95 -14.90
CA ARG A 230 0.41 9.51 -14.55
C ARG A 230 1.77 9.14 -13.99
N GLU A 231 2.85 9.73 -14.48
CA GLU A 231 4.21 9.46 -13.97
C GLU A 231 4.38 9.91 -12.53
N CYS A 232 3.60 10.89 -12.06
CA CYS A 232 3.59 11.29 -10.66
C CYS A 232 2.97 10.25 -9.70
N LEU A 233 2.38 9.15 -10.20
CA LEU A 233 2.04 7.96 -9.40
C LEU A 233 3.23 6.99 -9.26
N SER A 234 4.23 7.08 -10.13
CA SER A 234 5.40 6.21 -10.07
C SER A 234 6.36 6.67 -8.97
N PRO A 235 6.80 5.78 -8.06
CA PRO A 235 7.79 6.14 -7.06
C PRO A 235 9.12 6.61 -7.64
N ASN A 236 9.53 6.06 -8.79
CA ASN A 236 10.74 6.47 -9.50
C ASN A 236 10.75 7.96 -9.90
N THR A 237 9.57 8.52 -10.17
CA THR A 237 9.42 9.94 -10.53
C THR A 237 9.03 10.78 -9.31
N SER A 238 8.00 10.37 -8.58
CA SER A 238 7.42 11.16 -7.47
C SER A 238 8.37 11.35 -6.30
N TRP A 239 9.33 10.44 -6.07
CA TRP A 239 10.28 10.54 -4.96
C TRP A 239 11.10 11.85 -4.98
N ALA A 240 11.46 12.35 -6.16
CA ALA A 240 12.20 13.62 -6.32
C ALA A 240 11.41 14.85 -5.82
N TYR A 241 10.09 14.71 -5.67
CA TYR A 241 9.17 15.78 -5.28
C TYR A 241 8.63 15.61 -3.86
N LEU A 242 9.18 14.66 -3.09
CA LEU A 242 8.86 14.49 -1.68
C LEU A 242 9.76 15.37 -0.81
N SER A 243 9.15 16.21 0.02
CA SER A 243 9.86 17.12 0.93
C SER A 243 10.27 16.48 2.26
N MET A 244 9.79 15.27 2.55
CA MET A 244 10.08 14.54 3.79
C MET A 244 11.23 13.54 3.63
N PRO A 245 12.02 13.29 4.71
CA PRO A 245 13.06 12.27 4.67
C PRO A 245 12.50 10.88 4.35
N SER A 246 13.13 10.22 3.39
CA SER A 246 12.73 8.90 2.88
C SER A 246 13.86 7.90 3.06
N PHE A 247 13.57 6.75 3.65
CA PHE A 247 14.48 5.60 3.74
C PHE A 247 13.96 4.49 2.83
N VAL A 248 14.35 4.52 1.56
CA VAL A 248 13.87 3.57 0.54
C VAL A 248 14.62 2.24 0.68
N VAL A 249 13.88 1.16 0.90
CA VAL A 249 14.42 -0.20 1.04
C VAL A 249 14.00 -1.02 -0.17
N ASN A 250 14.88 -1.23 -1.13
CA ASN A 250 14.58 -2.01 -2.31
C ASN A 250 15.70 -3.00 -2.62
N SER A 251 15.34 -4.21 -3.03
CA SER A 251 16.29 -5.13 -3.63
C SER A 251 16.80 -4.55 -4.95
N TYR A 252 18.07 -4.82 -5.28
CA TYR A 252 18.63 -4.48 -6.59
C TYR A 252 17.93 -5.25 -7.72
N ARG A 253 17.47 -6.47 -7.44
CA ARG A 253 16.65 -7.30 -8.31
C ARG A 253 15.41 -7.69 -7.53
N ASP A 254 14.45 -6.78 -7.49
CA ASP A 254 13.14 -7.08 -6.92
C ASP A 254 12.46 -8.14 -7.78
N ALA A 255 11.96 -9.22 -7.18
CA ALA A 255 11.42 -10.35 -7.93
C ALA A 255 10.22 -9.94 -8.81
N ALA A 256 9.35 -9.08 -8.31
CA ALA A 256 8.18 -8.61 -9.06
C ALA A 256 8.55 -7.73 -10.26
N ASP A 257 9.68 -7.01 -10.19
CA ASP A 257 10.19 -6.17 -11.27
C ASP A 257 11.09 -6.95 -12.25
N PHE A 258 11.92 -7.86 -11.72
CA PHE A 258 12.95 -8.58 -12.48
C PHE A 258 12.40 -9.78 -13.24
N ALA A 259 11.46 -10.52 -12.66
CA ALA A 259 10.88 -11.68 -13.33
C ALA A 259 10.17 -11.27 -14.62
N GLU A 260 9.31 -10.24 -14.54
CA GLU A 260 8.60 -9.70 -15.70
C GLU A 260 9.51 -9.02 -16.72
N PHE A 261 10.60 -8.40 -16.26
CA PHE A 261 11.61 -7.86 -17.16
C PHE A 261 12.19 -8.93 -18.09
N ILE A 262 12.37 -10.17 -17.59
CA ILE A 262 12.92 -11.30 -18.35
C ILE A 262 11.84 -12.01 -19.19
N THR A 263 10.67 -12.28 -18.62
CA THR A 263 9.68 -13.17 -19.26
C THR A 263 8.76 -12.46 -20.26
N GLY A 264 8.59 -11.14 -20.17
CA GLY A 264 7.64 -10.41 -21.03
C GLY A 264 6.16 -10.65 -20.69
N SER A 265 5.87 -11.47 -19.67
CA SER A 265 4.53 -11.82 -19.19
C SER A 265 4.47 -11.69 -17.67
N GLU A 266 3.25 -11.51 -17.12
CA GLU A 266 3.06 -11.59 -15.67
C GLU A 266 3.59 -12.94 -15.17
N PHE A 267 4.44 -12.88 -14.16
CA PHE A 267 4.90 -14.05 -13.45
C PHE A 267 3.71 -14.63 -12.66
N GLU A 268 3.14 -15.76 -13.09
CA GLU A 268 2.21 -16.50 -12.25
C GLU A 268 3.02 -17.17 -11.13
N GLU A 269 2.65 -16.94 -9.86
CA GLU A 269 3.30 -17.56 -8.68
C GLU A 269 3.29 -19.11 -8.72
N ASN A 270 2.60 -19.71 -9.69
CA ASN A 270 2.55 -21.17 -9.92
C ASN A 270 3.52 -21.68 -10.98
N GLU A 271 4.27 -20.82 -11.67
CA GLU A 271 5.37 -21.23 -12.54
C GLU A 271 6.64 -21.49 -11.71
N CYS A 272 7.57 -22.30 -12.23
CA CYS A 272 8.74 -22.79 -11.50
C CYS A 272 9.51 -21.74 -10.65
N LEU A 273 9.60 -20.47 -11.09
CA LEU A 273 10.33 -19.42 -10.34
C LEU A 273 9.43 -18.68 -9.32
N GLY A 274 8.24 -19.23 -9.03
CA GLY A 274 7.20 -18.64 -8.18
C GLY A 274 7.24 -19.08 -6.71
N ASP A 275 8.14 -19.99 -6.34
CA ASP A 275 8.47 -20.18 -4.93
C ASP A 275 9.25 -18.97 -4.39
N GLU A 276 9.05 -18.62 -3.11
CA GLU A 276 9.68 -17.44 -2.47
C GLU A 276 11.23 -17.45 -2.54
N GLU A 277 11.83 -18.57 -2.94
CA GLU A 277 13.27 -18.77 -3.10
C GLU A 277 13.77 -18.66 -4.56
N GLY A 278 12.87 -18.63 -5.55
CA GLY A 278 13.19 -18.52 -6.98
C GLY A 278 14.18 -19.60 -7.46
N GLN A 279 14.07 -20.83 -6.96
CA GLN A 279 15.06 -21.85 -7.25
C GLN A 279 14.86 -22.45 -8.65
N MET A 280 15.80 -22.19 -9.57
CA MET A 280 15.84 -22.86 -10.89
C MET A 280 15.93 -24.40 -10.80
N ALA A 281 16.25 -24.95 -9.62
CA ALA A 281 16.29 -26.38 -9.37
C ALA A 281 14.90 -27.05 -9.45
N SER A 282 13.82 -26.26 -9.30
CA SER A 282 12.43 -26.71 -9.38
C SER A 282 11.94 -26.86 -10.82
N CYS A 283 12.71 -26.40 -11.81
CA CYS A 283 12.26 -26.30 -13.20
C CYS A 283 12.60 -27.56 -13.97
N THR A 284 11.67 -28.00 -14.82
CA THR A 284 11.94 -29.04 -15.80
C THR A 284 12.89 -28.53 -16.88
N ALA A 285 13.64 -29.45 -17.50
CA ALA A 285 14.57 -29.10 -18.58
C ALA A 285 13.89 -28.39 -19.77
N ASN A 286 12.59 -28.60 -19.98
CA ASN A 286 11.81 -27.92 -21.01
C ASN A 286 11.43 -26.48 -20.65
N GLU A 287 11.41 -26.13 -19.36
CA GLU A 287 11.12 -24.77 -18.88
C GLU A 287 12.37 -23.89 -18.85
N ILE A 288 13.58 -24.47 -18.87
CA ILE A 288 14.87 -23.76 -18.86
C ILE A 288 15.54 -23.75 -20.25
N ALA A 289 15.09 -24.60 -21.18
CA ALA A 289 15.72 -24.71 -22.49
C ALA A 289 15.36 -23.52 -23.41
N VAL A 290 16.42 -22.89 -23.94
CA VAL A 290 16.37 -21.84 -25.00
C VAL A 290 16.13 -22.48 -26.36
#